data_AF-A0A8S1TCI9-F1
#
_entry.id   AF-A0A8S1TCI9-F1
#
_cell.length_a   1.000
_cell.length_b   1.000
_cell.length_c   1.000
_cell.angle_alpha   90.00
_cell.angle_beta   90.00
_cell.angle_gamma   90.00
#
_symmetry.space_group_name_H-M   'P 1'
#
loop_
_entity.id
_entity.type
_entity.pdbx_description
1 polymer ?
#
loop_
_entity_poly.entity_id
_entity_poly.type
_entity_poly.pdbx_seq_one_letter_code
_entity_poly.pdbx_strand_id
1 'polypeptide(L)'
;MSKQIVHHQSQSLWNYTLSPGWTMKEVEILNLALMKFGIGKWRKIINSECLPGKSIGQIYMQTQRLLGQQSLGEFMGLSLDLKKVYLHNMQKKNVFRKNNSIINTGDNMTQEERKKRIDENRKNFGISPADIVLIKLPRYHVNSQTSFLSHDEILEGNFTTVEKINNLCELKKDILRKLKKIENGELEEALDDEIEQKRRYKKVMTDSDSSSA
;
A
#
# COMPACT_ATOMS: atom_id res chain seq x y z
N MET A 1 -2.48 28.16 38.46
CA MET A 1 -1.53 27.08 38.12
C MET A 1 -2.03 26.37 36.88
N SER A 2 -1.37 26.59 35.74
CA SER A 2 -1.72 26.00 34.45
C SER A 2 -1.36 24.52 34.44
N LYS A 3 -2.34 23.65 34.17
CA LYS A 3 -2.10 22.22 33.97
C LYS A 3 -1.24 22.03 32.72
N GLN A 4 0.00 21.62 32.91
CA GLN A 4 0.90 21.21 31.85
C GLN A 4 0.37 19.89 31.26
N ILE A 5 -0.10 19.93 30.02
CA ILE A 5 -0.45 18.73 29.26
C ILE A 5 0.87 18.11 28.81
N VAL A 6 1.25 17.00 29.44
CA VAL A 6 2.43 16.22 29.06
C VAL A 6 2.04 15.35 27.88
N HIS A 7 2.50 15.71 26.69
CA HIS A 7 2.38 14.85 25.51
C HIS A 7 3.34 13.66 25.65
N HIS A 8 2.79 12.48 25.92
CA HIS A 8 3.53 11.23 25.78
C HIS A 8 3.72 10.94 24.29
N GLN A 9 4.93 11.19 23.77
CA GLN A 9 5.31 10.75 22.44
C GLN A 9 5.99 9.38 22.52
N SER A 10 5.27 8.33 22.10
CA SER A 10 5.81 6.99 21.92
C SER A 10 6.90 7.01 20.83
N GLN A 11 8.08 6.45 21.10
CA GLN A 11 9.30 6.51 20.26
C GLN A 11 9.23 5.78 18.89
N SER A 12 8.05 5.39 18.40
CA SER A 12 7.86 4.84 17.04
C SER A 12 7.34 5.87 16.02
N LEU A 13 7.21 7.14 16.42
CA LEU A 13 6.59 8.22 15.67
C LEU A 13 7.38 8.67 14.43
N TRP A 14 7.06 8.02 13.31
CA TRP A 14 7.09 8.66 12.00
C TRP A 14 6.05 9.79 11.99
N ASN A 15 6.48 11.04 12.19
CA ASN A 15 5.61 12.21 12.28
C ASN A 15 5.04 12.70 10.92
N TYR A 16 4.56 11.81 10.04
CA TYR A 16 3.75 12.27 8.91
C TYR A 16 2.33 12.55 9.39
N THR A 17 1.79 13.71 9.02
CA THR A 17 0.38 14.04 9.29
C THR A 17 -0.49 13.05 8.53
N LEU A 18 -1.27 12.22 9.23
CA LEU A 18 -2.23 11.30 8.61
C LEU A 18 -3.24 12.09 7.76
N SER A 19 -3.55 11.57 6.56
CA SER A 19 -4.72 12.05 5.83
C SER A 19 -5.99 11.68 6.62
N PRO A 20 -7.05 12.52 6.61
CA PRO A 20 -8.31 12.17 7.24
C PRO A 20 -8.81 10.78 6.81
N GLY A 21 -9.24 9.96 7.77
CA GLY A 21 -9.72 8.60 7.50
C GLY A 21 -8.63 7.54 7.29
N TRP A 22 -7.37 7.81 7.70
CA TRP A 22 -6.29 6.82 7.72
C TRP A 22 -5.92 6.45 9.15
N THR A 23 -5.74 5.15 9.39
CA THR A 23 -5.12 4.60 10.59
C THR A 23 -3.63 4.37 10.38
N MET A 24 -2.84 4.33 11.46
CA MET A 24 -1.41 4.02 11.37
C MET A 24 -1.15 2.67 10.69
N LYS A 25 -1.96 1.66 11.02
CA LYS A 25 -1.88 0.32 10.41
C LYS A 25 -2.08 0.39 8.89
N GLU A 26 -3.09 1.11 8.41
CA GLU A 26 -3.30 1.27 6.97
C GLU A 26 -2.13 2.00 6.30
N VAL A 27 -1.50 2.95 6.97
CA VAL A 27 -0.33 3.61 6.40
C VAL A 27 0.89 2.69 6.35
N GLU A 28 1.10 1.85 7.37
CA GLU A 28 2.14 0.81 7.35
C GLU A 28 1.90 -0.17 6.18
N ILE A 29 0.66 -0.60 5.98
CA ILE A 29 0.28 -1.46 4.85
C ILE A 29 0.54 -0.74 3.52
N LEU A 30 0.17 0.54 3.41
CA LEU A 30 0.46 1.34 2.22
C LEU A 30 1.96 1.42 1.96
N ASN A 31 2.77 1.65 2.99
CA ASN A 31 4.23 1.70 2.86
C ASN A 31 4.77 0.40 2.26
N LEU A 32 4.36 -0.75 2.81
CA LEU A 32 4.74 -2.06 2.28
C LEU A 32 4.24 -2.27 0.85
N ALA A 33 3.03 -1.83 0.53
CA ALA A 33 2.45 -1.97 -0.82
C ALA A 33 3.21 -1.11 -1.85
N LEU A 34 3.64 0.09 -1.48
CA LEU A 34 4.45 0.97 -2.32
C LEU A 34 5.87 0.42 -2.52
N MET A 35 6.47 -0.14 -1.48
CA MET A 35 7.76 -0.84 -1.59
C MET A 35 7.64 -2.07 -2.50
N LYS A 36 6.55 -2.85 -2.38
CA LYS A 36 6.34 -4.09 -3.13
C LYS A 36 6.00 -3.86 -4.60
N PHE A 37 5.00 -3.03 -4.88
CA PHE A 37 4.49 -2.84 -6.24
C PHE A 37 5.13 -1.67 -6.98
N GLY A 38 5.73 -0.73 -6.24
CA GLY A 38 6.28 0.50 -6.77
C GLY A 38 5.27 1.66 -6.76
N ILE A 39 5.80 2.86 -6.57
CA ILE A 39 5.04 4.12 -6.60
C ILE A 39 4.45 4.30 -8.01
N GLY A 40 3.20 4.73 -8.15
CA GLY A 40 2.53 4.86 -9.45
C GLY A 40 1.73 3.63 -9.86
N LYS A 41 1.94 2.46 -9.24
CA LYS A 41 1.21 1.22 -9.55
C LYS A 41 -0.08 1.08 -8.73
N TRP A 42 -0.88 2.15 -8.69
CA TRP A 42 -2.06 2.27 -7.82
C TRP A 42 -3.09 1.17 -8.03
N ARG A 43 -3.36 0.79 -9.29
CA ARG A 43 -4.29 -0.30 -9.62
C ARG A 43 -3.83 -1.63 -9.04
N LYS A 44 -2.52 -1.93 -9.03
CA LYS A 44 -2.00 -3.15 -8.43
C LYS A 44 -2.20 -3.17 -6.92
N ILE A 45 -1.99 -2.03 -6.26
CA ILE A 45 -2.24 -1.88 -4.82
C ILE A 45 -3.72 -2.12 -4.50
N ILE A 46 -4.63 -1.50 -5.26
CA ILE A 46 -6.08 -1.70 -5.09
C ILE A 46 -6.47 -3.16 -5.32
N ASN A 47 -6.02 -3.76 -6.42
CA ASN A 47 -6.35 -5.15 -6.77
C ASN A 47 -5.76 -6.16 -5.79
N SER A 48 -4.74 -5.80 -5.00
CA SER A 48 -4.21 -6.64 -3.93
C SER A 48 -5.10 -6.69 -2.68
N GLU A 49 -6.14 -5.86 -2.63
CA GLU A 49 -7.12 -5.77 -1.54
C GLU A 49 -6.50 -5.51 -0.15
N CYS A 50 -5.25 -5.04 -0.09
CA CYS A 50 -4.58 -4.75 1.18
C CYS A 50 -5.10 -3.48 1.87
N LEU A 51 -5.79 -2.61 1.13
CA LEU A 51 -6.35 -1.33 1.61
C LEU A 51 -7.79 -1.15 1.14
N PRO A 52 -8.75 -1.94 1.64
CA PRO A 52 -10.13 -1.86 1.17
C PRO A 52 -10.76 -0.51 1.51
N GLY A 53 -11.62 -0.04 0.61
CA GLY A 53 -12.31 1.25 0.74
C GLY A 53 -11.43 2.48 0.50
N LYS A 54 -10.11 2.34 0.35
CA LYS A 54 -9.24 3.46 -0.04
C LYS A 54 -9.28 3.68 -1.55
N SER A 55 -9.61 4.89 -1.97
CA SER A 55 -9.54 5.27 -3.38
C SER A 55 -8.10 5.53 -3.82
N ILE A 56 -7.86 5.49 -5.13
CA ILE A 56 -6.56 5.86 -5.72
C ILE A 56 -6.15 7.28 -5.30
N GLY A 57 -7.10 8.21 -5.24
CA GLY A 57 -6.83 9.59 -4.81
C GLY A 57 -6.36 9.66 -3.34
N GLN A 58 -6.99 8.89 -2.44
CA GLN A 58 -6.56 8.81 -1.05
C GLN A 58 -5.16 8.19 -0.92
N ILE A 59 -4.88 7.11 -1.65
CA ILE A 59 -3.55 6.48 -1.70
C ILE A 59 -2.49 7.47 -2.19
N TYR A 60 -2.80 8.20 -3.27
CA TYR A 60 -1.89 9.17 -3.85
C TYR A 60 -1.57 10.31 -2.88
N MET A 61 -2.58 10.91 -2.25
CA MET A 61 -2.39 11.96 -1.23
C MET A 61 -1.59 11.46 -0.02
N GLN A 62 -1.86 10.24 0.44
CA GLN A 62 -1.09 9.66 1.54
C GLN A 62 0.36 9.36 1.13
N THR A 63 0.60 8.96 -0.12
CA THR A 63 1.95 8.75 -0.66
C THR A 63 2.77 10.04 -0.70
N GLN A 64 2.16 11.18 -1.09
CA GLN A 64 2.83 12.49 -1.04
C GLN A 64 3.30 12.84 0.38
N ARG A 65 2.46 12.57 1.39
CA ARG A 65 2.78 12.80 2.80
C ARG A 65 3.89 11.87 3.29
N LEU A 66 3.85 10.60 2.90
CA LEU A 66 4.88 9.61 3.23
C LEU A 66 6.25 9.99 2.67
N LEU A 67 6.31 10.61 1.50
CA LEU A 67 7.57 11.05 0.89
C LEU A 67 7.98 12.47 1.33
N GLY A 68 7.06 13.23 1.92
CA GLY A 68 7.31 14.63 2.32
C GLY A 68 7.35 15.60 1.14
N GLN A 69 6.67 15.29 0.03
CA GLN A 69 6.63 16.14 -1.16
C GLN A 69 5.37 15.92 -1.98
N GLN A 70 4.93 16.94 -2.71
CA GLN A 70 3.72 16.86 -3.52
C GLN A 70 3.96 16.25 -4.91
N SER A 71 5.10 16.52 -5.55
CA SER A 71 5.38 15.95 -6.86
C SER A 71 5.94 14.54 -6.74
N LEU A 72 5.25 13.55 -7.31
CA LEU A 72 5.70 12.15 -7.31
C LEU A 72 6.45 11.76 -8.59
N GLY A 73 6.60 12.70 -9.53
CA GLY A 73 7.03 12.41 -10.90
C GLY A 73 8.37 11.69 -11.03
N GLU A 74 9.31 11.97 -10.12
CA GLU A 74 10.66 11.37 -10.07
C GLU A 74 10.73 10.06 -9.25
N PHE A 75 9.59 9.60 -8.73
CA PHE A 75 9.45 8.35 -7.96
C PHE A 75 8.56 7.33 -8.68
N MET A 76 7.87 7.73 -9.75
CA MET A 76 6.97 6.87 -10.49
C MET A 76 7.68 5.62 -11.04
N GLY A 77 7.10 4.46 -10.77
CA GLY A 77 7.60 3.14 -11.17
C GLY A 77 8.70 2.56 -10.27
N LEU A 78 9.14 3.28 -9.23
CA LEU A 78 10.22 2.83 -8.36
C LEU A 78 9.70 2.16 -7.08
N SER A 79 10.36 1.07 -6.69
CA SER A 79 10.25 0.43 -5.38
C SER A 79 11.37 0.96 -4.48
N LEU A 80 11.02 1.80 -3.50
CA LEU A 80 11.98 2.57 -2.71
C LEU A 80 11.72 2.40 -1.22
N ASP A 81 12.74 2.64 -0.39
CA ASP A 81 12.58 2.84 1.04
C ASP A 81 12.03 4.26 1.29
N LEU A 82 10.70 4.37 1.44
CA LEU A 82 10.02 5.66 1.62
C LEU A 82 10.51 6.40 2.86
N LYS A 83 10.95 5.69 3.90
CA LYS A 83 11.45 6.28 5.14
C LYS A 83 12.76 7.02 4.88
N LYS A 84 13.69 6.42 4.13
CA LYS A 84 14.92 7.11 3.71
C LYS A 84 14.61 8.33 2.84
N VAL A 85 13.67 8.21 1.90
CA VAL A 85 13.27 9.33 1.04
C VAL A 85 12.70 10.49 1.85
N TYR A 86 11.80 10.22 2.80
CA TYR A 86 11.21 11.23 3.66
C TYR A 86 12.27 11.98 4.48
N LEU A 87 13.18 11.26 5.16
CA LEU A 87 14.24 11.88 5.95
C LEU A 87 15.16 12.74 5.09
N HIS A 88 15.53 12.24 3.92
CA HIS A 88 16.31 12.98 2.96
C HIS A 88 15.58 14.26 2.52
N ASN A 89 14.29 14.16 2.21
CA ASN A 89 13.48 15.32 1.84
C ASN A 89 13.27 16.30 2.99
N MET A 90 13.18 15.84 4.24
CA MET A 90 13.09 16.72 5.41
C MET A 90 14.38 17.51 5.66
N GLN A 91 15.54 16.96 5.28
CA GLN A 91 16.84 17.62 5.41
C GLN A 91 17.13 18.65 4.30
N LYS A 92 16.40 18.61 3.18
CA LYS A 92 16.58 19.57 2.08
C LYS A 92 16.32 21.01 2.55
N LYS A 93 17.35 21.85 2.42
CA LYS A 93 17.31 23.31 2.60
C LYS A 93 17.04 24.00 1.26
N ASN A 94 16.58 25.26 1.28
CA ASN A 94 16.28 26.06 0.09
C ASN A 94 15.17 25.47 -0.81
N VAL A 95 14.17 24.84 -0.20
CA VAL A 95 12.99 24.32 -0.89
C VAL A 95 11.74 25.02 -0.36
N PHE A 96 10.78 25.28 -1.24
CA PHE A 96 9.47 25.78 -0.83
C PHE A 96 8.65 24.63 -0.24
N ARG A 97 7.97 24.91 0.88
CA ARG A 97 7.14 23.92 1.57
C ARG A 97 5.73 24.44 1.78
N LYS A 98 4.75 23.57 1.57
CA LYS A 98 3.34 23.78 1.95
C LYS A 98 2.89 22.58 2.77
N ASN A 99 2.39 22.80 3.97
CA ASN A 99 1.98 21.74 4.91
C ASN A 99 3.09 20.69 5.13
N ASN A 100 4.31 21.16 5.43
CA ASN A 100 5.54 20.37 5.59
C ASN A 100 6.00 19.56 4.36
N SER A 101 5.28 19.59 3.25
CA SER A 101 5.65 18.90 2.01
C SER A 101 6.37 19.84 1.06
N ILE A 102 7.42 19.36 0.40
CA ILE A 102 8.11 20.09 -0.68
C ILE A 102 7.14 20.30 -1.84
N ILE A 103 7.06 21.54 -2.34
CA ILE A 103 6.28 21.91 -3.51
C ILE A 103 7.20 22.31 -4.66
N ASN A 104 6.78 22.01 -5.89
CA ASN A 104 7.44 22.56 -7.07
C ASN A 104 6.88 23.96 -7.34
N THR A 105 7.75 24.97 -7.32
CA THR A 105 7.39 26.37 -7.63
C THR A 105 7.99 26.85 -8.95
N GLY A 106 8.78 26.01 -9.63
CA GLY A 106 9.39 26.32 -10.91
C GLY A 106 8.70 25.65 -12.08
N ASP A 107 9.32 25.76 -13.25
CA ASP A 107 8.84 25.15 -14.49
C ASP A 107 8.70 23.62 -14.37
N ASN A 108 7.89 23.07 -15.29
CA ASN A 108 7.75 21.63 -15.41
C ASN A 108 9.11 21.01 -15.78
N MET A 109 9.58 20.09 -14.93
CA MET A 109 10.81 19.35 -15.17
C MET A 109 10.79 18.66 -16.53
N THR A 110 11.88 18.79 -17.27
CA THR A 110 12.05 18.16 -18.59
C THR A 110 12.09 16.63 -18.47
N GLN A 111 11.88 15.92 -19.58
CA GLN A 111 11.94 14.46 -19.58
C GLN A 111 13.33 13.93 -19.21
N GLU A 112 14.39 14.60 -19.64
CA GLU A 112 15.77 14.20 -19.36
C GLU A 112 16.13 14.37 -17.88
N GLU A 113 15.80 15.51 -17.29
CA GLU A 113 16.00 15.75 -15.86
C GLU A 113 15.19 14.78 -15.00
N ARG A 114 13.95 14.50 -15.41
CA ARG A 114 13.12 13.50 -14.76
C ARG A 114 13.81 12.14 -14.75
N LYS A 115 14.36 11.72 -15.90
CA LYS A 115 15.05 10.43 -16.02
C LYS A 115 16.29 10.38 -15.13
N LYS A 116 17.11 11.44 -15.12
CA LYS A 116 18.28 11.55 -14.24
C LYS A 116 17.89 11.40 -12.77
N ARG A 117 16.85 12.11 -12.31
CA ARG A 117 16.39 12.02 -10.92
C ARG A 117 15.78 10.67 -10.57
N ILE A 118 15.08 10.03 -11.50
CA ILE A 118 14.59 8.65 -11.33
C ILE A 118 15.78 7.70 -11.10
N ASP A 119 16.84 7.83 -11.89
CA ASP A 119 18.03 6.98 -11.78
C ASP A 119 18.80 7.25 -10.47
N GLU A 120 18.92 8.52 -10.06
CA GLU A 120 19.50 8.91 -8.77
C GLU A 120 18.69 8.36 -7.59
N ASN A 121 17.36 8.53 -7.61
CA ASN A 121 16.48 8.03 -6.55
C ASN A 121 16.50 6.50 -6.46
N ARG A 122 16.57 5.81 -7.61
CA ARG A 122 16.74 4.36 -7.65
C ARG A 122 18.05 3.92 -7.01
N LYS A 123 19.16 4.63 -7.28
CA LYS A 123 20.48 4.31 -6.68
C LYS A 123 20.50 4.58 -5.18
N ASN A 124 19.95 5.70 -4.75
CA ASN A 124 20.05 6.16 -3.35
C ASN A 124 19.05 5.47 -2.41
N PHE A 125 17.85 5.15 -2.92
CA PHE A 125 16.73 4.68 -2.09
C PHE A 125 16.10 3.37 -2.59
N GLY A 126 16.63 2.79 -3.66
CA GLY A 126 16.14 1.54 -4.23
C GLY A 126 16.19 0.39 -3.23
N ILE A 127 15.15 -0.43 -3.26
CA ILE A 127 15.09 -1.70 -2.53
C ILE A 127 15.55 -2.82 -3.47
N SER A 128 16.31 -3.77 -2.95
CA SER A 128 16.77 -4.91 -3.75
C SER A 128 15.58 -5.78 -4.16
N PRO A 129 15.62 -6.44 -5.34
CA PRO A 129 14.56 -7.36 -5.74
C PRO A 129 14.32 -8.50 -4.74
N ALA A 130 15.36 -8.96 -4.05
CA ALA A 130 15.26 -9.99 -3.01
C ALA A 130 14.43 -9.50 -1.81
N ASP A 131 14.68 -8.28 -1.35
CA ASP A 131 13.92 -7.69 -0.24
C ASP A 131 12.46 -7.45 -0.62
N ILE A 132 12.18 -7.04 -1.88
CA ILE A 132 10.81 -6.84 -2.38
C ILE A 132 9.98 -8.13 -2.29
N VAL A 133 10.57 -9.28 -2.61
CA VAL A 133 9.89 -10.58 -2.55
C VAL A 133 9.55 -10.95 -1.11
N LEU A 134 10.43 -10.63 -0.16
CA LEU A 134 10.22 -10.90 1.27
C LEU A 134 9.06 -10.07 1.85
N ILE A 135 8.69 -8.95 1.22
CA ILE A 135 7.55 -8.14 1.64
C ILE A 135 6.26 -8.94 1.49
N LYS A 136 5.73 -9.39 2.63
CA LYS A 136 4.40 -9.95 2.74
C LYS A 136 3.42 -8.83 3.06
N LEU A 137 2.50 -8.58 2.14
CA LEU A 137 1.38 -7.70 2.44
C LEU A 137 0.42 -8.48 3.32
N PRO A 138 -0.01 -7.93 4.47
CA PRO A 138 -1.12 -8.50 5.17
C PRO A 138 -2.30 -8.45 4.21
N ARG A 139 -2.88 -9.62 3.91
CA ARG A 139 -4.25 -9.63 3.39
C ARG A 139 -5.06 -8.94 4.46
N TYR A 140 -5.84 -7.93 4.06
CA TYR A 140 -6.81 -7.35 4.96
C TYR A 140 -7.83 -8.44 5.27
N HIS A 141 -7.54 -9.25 6.29
CA HIS A 141 -8.55 -10.03 6.96
C HIS A 141 -9.38 -9.01 7.67
N VAL A 142 -10.61 -8.88 7.21
CA VAL A 142 -11.58 -7.96 7.75
C VAL A 142 -11.89 -8.36 9.18
N ASN A 143 -11.05 -7.96 10.13
CA ASN A 143 -11.39 -8.12 11.52
C ASN A 143 -12.24 -6.92 11.94
N SER A 144 -13.52 -7.24 12.15
CA SER A 144 -14.53 -6.57 12.98
C SER A 144 -15.20 -5.28 12.46
N GLN A 145 -15.70 -5.29 11.22
CA GLN A 145 -16.98 -4.64 10.87
C GLN A 145 -17.52 -5.04 9.47
N THR A 146 -16.68 -5.63 8.63
CA THR A 146 -17.09 -6.25 7.34
C THR A 146 -16.60 -7.69 7.22
N SER A 147 -16.46 -8.40 8.35
CA SER A 147 -16.58 -9.85 8.31
C SER A 147 -18.01 -10.08 7.88
N PHE A 148 -18.25 -10.51 6.64
CA PHE A 148 -19.57 -11.04 6.30
C PHE A 148 -19.80 -12.15 7.30
N LEU A 149 -20.70 -11.90 8.24
CA LEU A 149 -21.11 -12.92 9.19
C LEU A 149 -21.58 -14.10 8.37
N SER A 150 -21.12 -15.29 8.73
CA SER A 150 -21.65 -16.52 8.18
C SER A 150 -23.16 -16.57 8.41
N HIS A 151 -23.84 -17.38 7.61
CA HIS A 151 -25.27 -17.58 7.74
C HIS A 151 -25.66 -17.90 9.20
N ASP A 152 -24.89 -18.77 9.85
CA ASP A 152 -25.15 -19.24 11.22
C ASP A 152 -24.90 -18.12 12.24
N GLU A 153 -23.81 -17.34 12.08
CA GLU A 153 -23.54 -16.17 12.93
C GLU A 153 -24.63 -15.09 12.84
N ILE A 154 -25.26 -14.90 11.68
CA ILE A 154 -26.35 -13.92 11.51
C ILE A 154 -27.62 -14.39 12.23
N LEU A 155 -27.94 -15.69 12.13
CA LEU A 155 -29.16 -16.24 12.70
C LEU A 155 -29.06 -16.40 14.20
N GLU A 156 -27.93 -16.88 14.70
CA GLU A 156 -27.68 -17.14 16.13
C GLU A 156 -27.22 -15.88 16.88
N GLY A 157 -26.73 -14.87 16.17
CA GLY A 157 -26.28 -13.62 16.76
C GLY A 157 -27.40 -12.76 17.35
N ASN A 158 -27.03 -11.97 18.36
CA ASN A 158 -27.88 -10.95 19.00
C ASN A 158 -28.04 -9.71 18.11
N PHE A 159 -28.69 -9.88 16.97
CA PHE A 159 -29.04 -8.81 16.03
C PHE A 159 -30.54 -8.56 16.03
N THR A 160 -30.94 -7.32 15.80
CA THR A 160 -32.33 -6.99 15.49
C THR A 160 -32.73 -7.61 14.14
N THR A 161 -34.04 -7.79 13.91
CA THR A 161 -34.55 -8.36 12.65
C THR A 161 -34.06 -7.57 11.42
N VAL A 162 -34.01 -6.24 11.53
CA VAL A 162 -33.55 -5.36 10.44
C VAL A 162 -32.05 -5.54 10.18
N GLU A 163 -31.24 -5.66 11.23
CA GLU A 163 -29.80 -5.94 11.10
C GLU A 163 -29.55 -7.33 10.51
N LYS A 164 -30.32 -8.35 10.90
CA LYS A 164 -30.24 -9.69 10.28
C LYS A 164 -30.52 -9.62 8.78
N ILE A 165 -31.57 -8.91 8.36
CA ILE A 165 -31.92 -8.73 6.95
C ILE A 165 -30.80 -8.01 6.19
N ASN A 166 -30.24 -6.94 6.75
CA ASN A 166 -29.15 -6.20 6.11
C ASN A 166 -27.89 -7.07 5.93
N ASN A 167 -27.50 -7.81 6.96
CA ASN A 167 -26.35 -8.71 6.90
C ASN A 167 -26.56 -9.84 5.88
N LEU A 168 -27.76 -10.42 5.80
CA LEU A 168 -28.10 -11.43 4.79
C LEU A 168 -28.06 -10.88 3.36
N CYS A 169 -28.52 -9.65 3.16
CA CYS A 169 -28.44 -8.98 1.86
C CYS A 169 -26.98 -8.75 1.41
N GLU A 170 -26.12 -8.38 2.33
CA GLU A 170 -24.68 -8.22 2.06
C GLU A 170 -23.99 -9.55 1.79
N LEU A 171 -24.31 -10.59 2.57
CA LEU A 171 -23.83 -11.96 2.34
C LEU A 171 -24.23 -12.48 0.94
N LYS A 172 -25.49 -12.25 0.53
CA LYS A 172 -25.97 -12.60 -0.81
C LYS A 172 -25.13 -11.94 -1.91
N LYS A 173 -24.85 -10.64 -1.79
CA LYS A 173 -24.05 -9.90 -2.78
C LYS A 173 -22.62 -10.43 -2.87
N ASP A 174 -22.03 -10.86 -1.76
CA ASP A 174 -20.68 -11.43 -1.73
C ASP A 174 -20.64 -12.81 -2.39
N ILE A 175 -21.58 -13.70 -2.04
CA ILE A 175 -21.69 -15.03 -2.65
C ILE A 175 -21.88 -14.91 -4.16
N LEU A 176 -22.74 -14.01 -4.64
CA LEU A 176 -22.94 -13.79 -6.08
C LEU A 176 -21.67 -13.28 -6.78
N ARG A 177 -20.90 -12.41 -6.13
CA ARG A 177 -19.60 -11.96 -6.65
C ARG A 177 -18.61 -13.11 -6.75
N LYS A 178 -18.55 -13.98 -5.75
CA LYS A 178 -17.68 -15.16 -5.74
C LYS A 178 -18.10 -16.18 -6.79
N LEU A 179 -19.39 -16.47 -6.93
CA LEU A 179 -19.92 -17.34 -7.98
C LEU A 179 -19.54 -16.83 -9.36
N LYS A 180 -19.69 -15.53 -9.62
CA LYS A 180 -19.29 -14.94 -10.90
C LYS A 180 -17.79 -15.11 -11.20
N LYS A 181 -16.93 -14.98 -10.18
CA LYS A 181 -15.49 -15.22 -10.33
C LYS A 181 -15.19 -16.69 -10.66
N ILE A 182 -15.94 -17.62 -10.07
CA ILE A 182 -15.83 -19.06 -10.36
C ILE A 182 -16.29 -19.34 -11.80
N GLU A 183 -17.47 -18.83 -12.20
CA GLU A 183 -18.02 -18.98 -13.55
C GLU A 183 -17.09 -18.41 -14.64
N ASN A 184 -16.41 -17.31 -14.34
CA ASN A 184 -15.45 -16.69 -15.24
C ASN A 184 -14.09 -17.40 -15.29
N GLY A 185 -13.85 -18.44 -14.47
CA GLY A 185 -12.55 -19.13 -14.40
C GLY A 185 -11.42 -18.32 -13.74
N GLU A 186 -11.72 -17.12 -13.21
CA GLU A 186 -10.71 -16.19 -12.65
C GLU A 186 -9.97 -16.78 -11.43
N LEU A 187 -10.59 -17.74 -10.73
CA LEU A 187 -9.99 -18.44 -9.60
C LEU A 187 -9.02 -19.55 -10.04
N GLU A 188 -9.26 -20.18 -11.19
CA GLU A 188 -8.34 -21.16 -11.79
C GLU A 188 -7.13 -20.45 -12.40
N GLU A 189 -7.35 -19.35 -13.14
CA GLU A 189 -6.25 -18.51 -13.66
C GLU A 189 -5.36 -17.96 -12.54
N ALA A 190 -5.95 -17.48 -11.44
CA ALA A 190 -5.17 -16.96 -10.31
C ALA A 190 -4.35 -18.06 -9.61
N LEU A 191 -4.86 -19.29 -9.56
CA LEU A 191 -4.16 -20.44 -8.99
C LEU A 191 -3.02 -20.89 -9.91
N ASP A 192 -3.26 -20.93 -11.22
CA ASP A 192 -2.27 -21.26 -12.23
C ASP A 192 -1.15 -20.22 -12.29
N ASP A 193 -1.47 -18.92 -12.21
CA ASP A 193 -0.49 -17.83 -12.08
C ASP A 193 0.37 -17.97 -10.82
N GLU A 194 -0.24 -18.36 -9.69
CA GLU A 194 0.50 -18.55 -8.43
C GLU A 194 1.43 -19.78 -8.51
N ILE A 195 0.98 -20.87 -9.14
CA ILE A 195 1.78 -22.06 -9.40
C ILE A 195 2.93 -21.73 -10.36
N GLU A 196 2.66 -20.98 -11.43
CA GLU A 196 3.67 -20.60 -12.42
C GLU A 196 4.73 -19.65 -11.82
N GLN A 197 4.31 -18.70 -10.99
CA GLN A 197 5.25 -17.85 -10.24
C GLN A 197 6.16 -18.66 -9.31
N LYS A 198 5.61 -19.65 -8.59
CA LYS A 198 6.41 -20.56 -7.74
C LYS A 198 7.39 -21.40 -8.57
N ARG A 199 6.98 -21.86 -9.76
CA ARG A 199 7.85 -22.61 -10.70
C ARG A 199 8.98 -21.75 -11.25
N ARG A 200 8.67 -20.53 -11.73
CA ARG A 200 9.67 -19.56 -12.23
C ARG A 200 10.68 -19.21 -11.15
N TYR A 201 10.23 -19.00 -9.91
CA TYR A 201 11.11 -18.72 -8.78
C TYR A 201 12.06 -19.88 -8.47
N LYS A 202 11.55 -21.12 -8.45
CA LYS A 202 12.38 -22.33 -8.25
C LYS A 202 13.45 -22.49 -9.34
N LYS A 203 13.14 -22.11 -10.59
CA LYS A 203 14.10 -22.15 -11.70
C LYS A 203 15.21 -21.11 -11.52
N VAL A 204 14.87 -19.88 -11.16
CA VAL A 204 15.86 -18.81 -10.93
C VAL A 204 16.83 -19.15 -9.78
N MET A 205 16.35 -19.81 -8.72
CA MET A 205 17.20 -20.24 -7.59
C MET A 205 18.10 -21.42 -7.92
N THR A 206 17.72 -22.28 -8.87
CA THR A 206 18.55 -23.43 -9.29
C THR A 206 19.64 -23.01 -10.28
N ASP A 207 19.34 -22.05 -11.16
CA ASP A 207 20.31 -21.51 -12.12
C ASP A 207 21.38 -20.62 -11.44
N SER A 208 21.08 -19.99 -10.29
CA SER A 208 22.05 -19.19 -9.51
C SER A 208 23.08 -20.03 -8.77
N ASP A 209 22.71 -21.25 -8.34
CA ASP A 209 23.61 -22.16 -7.63
C ASP A 209 24.58 -22.87 -8.59
N SER A 210 24.20 -23.06 -9.85
CA SER A 210 25.06 -23.65 -10.90
C SER A 210 26.09 -22.70 -11.51
N SER A 211 26.06 -21.41 -11.19
CA SER A 211 27.03 -20.42 -11.69
C SER A 211 28.13 -20.08 -10.67
N SER A 212 28.19 -20.83 -9.56
CA SER A 212 29.15 -20.64 -8.46
C SER A 212 30.03 -21.89 -8.22
N ALA A 213 30.03 -22.84 -9.14
CA ALA A 213 30.90 -24.04 -9.16
C ALA A 213 31.71 -24.06 -10.46
#